data_AF-E9JK34-F1
#
_entry.id   AF-E9JK34-F1
#
_cell.length_a   1.000
_cell.length_b   1.000
_cell.length_c   1.000
_cell.angle_alpha   90.00
_cell.angle_beta   90.00
_cell.angle_gamma   90.00
#
_symmetry.space_group_name_H-M   'P 1'
#
loop_
_entity.id
_entity.type
_entity.pdbx_description
1 polymer ?
#
loop_
_entity_poly.entity_id
_entity_poly.type
_entity_poly.pdbx_seq_one_letter_code
_entity_poly.pdbx_strand_id
1 'polypeptide(L)'
;LGGYGLMRMMLLLDPLSKEMAYPFIVLALWGIIMTGSICLRQTDMKSLIAYSSVSHMGLVAAGILIQTPWGFTGAIILMVAHGLVSSMLFCLANTTYERTHSRTMMLARGMQLLLPLTAMWWFTANLANLALPPLPNLMGELLIITAMFNWSPWTLIMTGTGTLITAAYSLYLFLKTQRGTLPAHIINLQPYHTREHLLMALHFLPIMLLMTKPELMWGW
;
A
#
# COMPACT_ATOMS: atom_id res chain seq x y z
N LEU A 1 2.09 -14.74 1.30
CA LEU A 1 2.65 -16.03 1.80
C LEU A 1 3.20 -15.91 3.21
N GLY A 2 4.15 -14.99 3.49
CA GLY A 2 4.71 -14.81 4.84
C GLY A 2 3.66 -14.60 5.94
N GLY A 3 2.73 -13.65 5.77
CA GLY A 3 1.64 -13.42 6.73
C GLY A 3 0.73 -14.64 6.94
N TYR A 4 0.36 -15.33 5.87
CA TYR A 4 -0.39 -16.59 5.97
C TYR A 4 0.37 -17.68 6.74
N GLY A 5 1.68 -17.81 6.50
CA GLY A 5 2.55 -18.71 7.24
C GLY A 5 2.60 -18.37 8.73
N LEU A 6 2.76 -17.10 9.08
CA LEU A 6 2.70 -16.63 10.46
C LEU A 6 1.36 -17.00 11.11
N MET A 7 0.23 -16.69 10.47
CA MET A 7 -1.10 -17.04 11.00
C MET A 7 -1.25 -18.54 11.30
N ARG A 8 -0.78 -19.42 10.41
CA ARG A 8 -0.86 -20.88 10.62
C ARG A 8 0.09 -21.37 11.71
N MET A 9 1.30 -20.83 11.79
CA MET A 9 2.30 -21.27 12.77
C MET A 9 2.03 -20.76 14.18
N MET A 10 1.36 -19.60 14.33
CA MET A 10 1.07 -19.02 15.64
C MET A 10 0.23 -19.95 16.53
N LEU A 11 -0.69 -20.73 15.94
CA LEU A 11 -1.48 -21.73 16.67
C LEU A 11 -0.62 -22.82 17.31
N LEU A 12 0.55 -23.13 16.74
CA LEU A 12 1.49 -24.13 17.27
C LEU A 12 2.46 -23.53 18.29
N LEU A 13 2.67 -22.22 18.25
CA LEU A 13 3.65 -21.51 19.08
C LEU A 13 3.06 -20.94 20.38
N ASP A 14 1.74 -21.04 20.57
CA ASP A 14 1.10 -20.62 21.81
C ASP A 14 1.42 -21.60 22.96
N PRO A 15 1.77 -21.10 24.17
CA PRO A 15 1.79 -19.70 24.61
C PRO A 15 3.13 -18.97 24.49
N LEU A 16 4.20 -19.64 24.01
CA LEU A 16 5.57 -19.08 23.92
C LEU A 16 5.62 -17.79 23.08
N SER A 17 4.78 -17.72 22.06
CA SER A 17 4.52 -16.54 21.23
C SER A 17 4.35 -15.24 22.03
N LYS A 18 3.67 -15.30 23.19
CA LYS A 18 3.29 -14.10 23.97
C LYS A 18 4.49 -13.35 24.54
N GLU A 19 5.56 -14.05 24.89
CA GLU A 19 6.79 -13.44 25.41
C GLU A 19 7.79 -13.14 24.29
N MET A 20 7.84 -13.99 23.25
CA MET A 20 8.81 -13.83 22.16
C MET A 20 8.40 -12.80 21.10
N ALA A 21 7.12 -12.39 21.06
CA ALA A 21 6.61 -11.46 20.04
C ALA A 21 7.08 -10.00 20.23
N TYR A 22 7.41 -9.57 21.45
CA TYR A 22 7.69 -8.15 21.74
C TYR A 22 8.77 -7.52 20.84
N PRO A 23 9.97 -8.12 20.64
CA PRO A 23 10.99 -7.53 19.78
C PRO A 23 10.52 -7.39 18.32
N PHE A 24 9.74 -8.35 17.83
CA PHE A 24 9.22 -8.33 16.46
C PHE A 24 8.10 -7.31 16.27
N ILE A 25 7.24 -7.11 17.28
CA ILE A 25 6.23 -6.06 17.27
C ILE A 25 6.91 -4.68 17.23
N VAL A 26 7.94 -4.46 18.06
CA VAL A 26 8.70 -3.21 18.07
C VAL A 26 9.38 -2.96 16.72
N LEU A 27 10.03 -3.98 16.15
CA LEU A 27 10.63 -3.90 14.81
C LEU A 27 9.60 -3.58 13.72
N ALA A 28 8.41 -4.19 13.79
CA ALA A 28 7.34 -3.94 12.85
C ALA A 28 6.82 -2.49 12.93
N LEU A 29 6.52 -2.00 14.13
CA LEU A 29 6.04 -0.63 14.34
C LEU A 29 7.07 0.44 13.99
N TRP A 30 8.34 0.23 14.38
CA TRP A 30 9.42 1.13 13.99
C TRP A 30 9.68 1.07 12.47
N GLY A 31 9.60 -0.14 11.90
CA GLY A 31 9.75 -0.38 10.47
C GLY A 31 8.73 0.37 9.61
N ILE A 32 7.48 0.49 10.06
CA ILE A 32 6.43 1.28 9.39
C ILE A 32 6.90 2.74 9.21
N ILE A 33 7.36 3.37 10.28
CA ILE A 33 7.83 4.77 10.25
C ILE A 33 9.07 4.89 9.37
N MET A 34 10.07 4.02 9.58
CA MET A 34 11.34 4.10 8.86
C MET A 34 11.17 3.88 7.36
N THR A 35 10.43 2.85 6.95
CA THR A 35 10.20 2.58 5.53
C THR A 35 9.31 3.65 4.88
N GLY A 36 8.29 4.16 5.59
CA GLY A 36 7.52 5.31 5.13
C GLY A 36 8.39 6.56 4.92
N SER A 37 9.33 6.83 5.84
CA SER A 37 10.25 7.97 5.71
C SER A 37 11.21 7.82 4.53
N ILE A 38 11.66 6.58 4.24
CA ILE A 38 12.46 6.26 3.05
C ILE A 38 11.67 6.59 1.78
N CYS A 39 10.38 6.24 1.71
CA CYS A 39 9.51 6.54 0.56
C CYS A 39 9.49 8.04 0.21
N LEU A 40 9.50 8.94 1.20
CA LEU A 40 9.50 10.38 0.97
C LEU A 40 10.79 10.90 0.30
N ARG A 41 11.88 10.14 0.39
CA ARG A 41 13.19 10.49 -0.16
C ARG A 41 13.54 9.66 -1.40
N GLN A 42 12.70 8.70 -1.78
CA GLN A 42 12.97 7.88 -2.95
C GLN A 42 12.90 8.71 -4.23
N THR A 43 13.79 8.39 -5.17
CA THR A 43 13.81 8.97 -6.52
C THR A 43 13.27 8.01 -7.57
N ASP A 44 13.31 6.71 -7.29
CA ASP A 44 12.88 5.63 -8.18
C ASP A 44 11.44 5.19 -7.86
N MET A 45 10.56 5.17 -8.86
CA MET A 45 9.14 4.83 -8.72
C MET A 45 8.92 3.42 -8.17
N LYS A 46 9.61 2.42 -8.73
CA LYS A 46 9.41 1.02 -8.35
C LYS A 46 9.94 0.76 -6.94
N SER A 47 11.05 1.40 -6.57
CA SER A 47 11.60 1.32 -5.21
C SER A 47 10.66 1.97 -4.18
N LEU A 48 10.06 3.13 -4.48
CA LEU A 48 9.09 3.77 -3.61
C LEU A 48 7.88 2.85 -3.36
N ILE A 49 7.34 2.23 -4.41
CA ILE A 49 6.22 1.28 -4.29
C ILE A 49 6.65 0.04 -3.48
N ALA A 50 7.87 -0.46 -3.67
CA ALA A 50 8.40 -1.58 -2.87
C ALA A 50 8.52 -1.22 -1.38
N TYR A 51 9.11 -0.07 -1.02
CA TYR A 51 9.21 0.36 0.38
C TYR A 51 7.84 0.64 1.01
N SER A 52 6.89 1.20 0.25
CA SER A 52 5.52 1.36 0.74
C SER A 52 4.88 0.01 1.09
N SER A 53 5.19 -1.04 0.31
CA SER A 53 4.72 -2.39 0.59
C SER A 53 5.31 -2.97 1.86
N VAL A 54 6.59 -2.69 2.16
CA VAL A 54 7.18 -3.08 3.45
C VAL A 54 6.48 -2.38 4.62
N SER A 55 6.13 -1.10 4.46
CA SER A 55 5.36 -0.34 5.47
C SER A 55 4.01 -1.00 5.78
N HIS A 56 3.16 -1.24 4.77
CA HIS A 56 1.84 -1.86 4.99
C HIS A 56 1.97 -3.30 5.54
N MET A 57 2.96 -4.08 5.09
CA MET A 57 3.18 -5.43 5.63
C MET A 57 3.76 -5.42 7.05
N GLY A 58 4.44 -4.36 7.47
CA GLY A 58 4.82 -4.15 8.88
C GLY A 58 3.59 -4.07 9.79
N LEU A 59 2.55 -3.36 9.34
CA LEU A 59 1.27 -3.31 10.06
C LEU A 59 0.61 -4.69 10.15
N VAL A 60 0.60 -5.44 9.04
CA VAL A 60 0.11 -6.84 8.99
C VAL A 60 0.85 -7.73 10.00
N ALA A 61 2.19 -7.64 10.06
CA ALA A 61 2.99 -8.41 11.00
C ALA A 61 2.64 -8.08 12.46
N ALA A 62 2.52 -6.79 12.79
CA ALA A 62 2.15 -6.35 14.13
C ALA A 62 0.74 -6.84 14.52
N GLY A 63 -0.24 -6.75 13.61
CA GLY A 63 -1.61 -7.24 13.83
C GLY A 63 -1.68 -8.76 14.06
N ILE A 64 -0.88 -9.55 13.33
CA ILE A 64 -0.80 -11.01 13.50
C ILE A 64 -0.15 -11.37 14.84
N LEU A 65 0.93 -10.69 15.23
CA LEU A 65 1.71 -11.01 16.42
C LEU A 65 0.96 -10.76 17.74
N ILE A 66 -0.08 -9.94 17.73
CA ILE A 66 -0.96 -9.71 18.89
C ILE A 66 -2.03 -10.81 19.05
N GLN A 67 -2.26 -11.62 18.01
CA GLN A 67 -3.12 -12.81 18.04
C GLN A 67 -4.57 -12.53 18.50
N THR A 68 -5.13 -11.36 18.16
CA THR A 68 -6.55 -11.06 18.41
C THR A 68 -7.38 -11.31 17.16
N PRO A 69 -8.67 -11.64 17.28
CA PRO A 69 -9.54 -11.83 16.10
C PRO A 69 -9.62 -10.56 15.24
N TRP A 70 -9.61 -9.37 15.86
CA TRP A 70 -9.54 -8.09 15.15
C TRP A 70 -8.21 -7.89 14.41
N GLY A 71 -7.09 -8.28 15.04
CA GLY A 71 -5.77 -8.25 14.40
C GLY A 71 -5.67 -9.19 13.20
N PHE A 72 -6.16 -10.44 13.31
CA PHE A 72 -6.17 -11.40 12.21
C PHE A 72 -7.08 -10.99 11.06
N THR A 73 -8.32 -10.58 11.35
CA THR A 73 -9.26 -10.11 10.33
C THR A 73 -8.71 -8.88 9.59
N GLY A 74 -8.18 -7.89 10.31
CA GLY A 74 -7.54 -6.72 9.71
C GLY A 74 -6.32 -7.08 8.86
N ALA A 75 -5.48 -8.01 9.33
CA ALA A 75 -4.32 -8.49 8.59
C ALA A 75 -4.70 -9.17 7.27
N ILE A 76 -5.77 -9.97 7.22
CA ILE A 76 -6.23 -10.62 5.99
C ILE A 76 -6.76 -9.60 5.00
N ILE A 77 -7.64 -8.71 5.46
CA ILE A 77 -8.20 -7.65 4.62
C ILE A 77 -7.07 -6.81 4.03
N LEU A 78 -6.11 -6.38 4.86
CA LEU A 78 -5.00 -5.57 4.39
C LEU A 78 -4.07 -6.33 3.44
N MET A 79 -3.78 -7.61 3.67
CA MET A 79 -2.97 -8.41 2.73
C MET A 79 -3.62 -8.53 1.34
N VAL A 80 -4.94 -8.78 1.29
CA VAL A 80 -5.67 -8.91 0.02
C VAL A 80 -5.75 -7.55 -0.68
N ALA A 81 -6.16 -6.52 0.04
CA ALA A 81 -6.34 -5.18 -0.49
C ALA A 81 -5.01 -4.59 -0.98
N HIS A 82 -3.96 -4.64 -0.14
CA HIS A 82 -2.62 -4.19 -0.50
C HIS A 82 -2.04 -4.99 -1.67
N GLY A 83 -2.33 -6.29 -1.75
CA GLY A 83 -1.92 -7.13 -2.87
C GLY A 83 -2.41 -6.60 -4.21
N LEU A 84 -3.68 -6.19 -4.30
CA LEU A 84 -4.28 -5.61 -5.50
C LEU A 84 -3.78 -4.19 -5.78
N VAL A 85 -3.66 -3.36 -4.75
CA VAL A 85 -3.25 -1.94 -4.89
C VAL A 85 -1.78 -1.83 -5.29
N SER A 86 -0.89 -2.56 -4.61
CA SER A 86 0.55 -2.53 -4.92
C SER A 86 0.84 -3.11 -6.30
N SER A 87 0.17 -4.18 -6.73
CA SER A 87 0.33 -4.71 -8.09
C SER A 87 -0.15 -3.71 -9.15
N MET A 88 -1.27 -3.03 -8.91
CA MET A 88 -1.75 -1.95 -9.79
C MET A 88 -0.72 -0.81 -9.91
N LEU A 89 -0.14 -0.37 -8.78
CA LEU A 89 0.92 0.65 -8.77
C LEU A 89 2.17 0.20 -9.52
N PHE A 90 2.60 -1.05 -9.33
CA PHE A 90 3.74 -1.60 -10.09
C PHE A 90 3.47 -1.64 -11.59
N CYS A 91 2.25 -1.98 -11.99
CA CYS A 91 1.85 -1.95 -13.39
C CYS A 91 1.84 -0.52 -13.96
N LEU A 92 1.35 0.47 -13.21
CA LEU A 92 1.42 1.89 -13.61
C LEU A 92 2.86 2.41 -13.71
N ALA A 93 3.73 2.02 -12.78
CA ALA A 93 5.16 2.28 -12.86
C ALA A 93 5.81 1.56 -14.06
N ASN A 94 5.24 0.44 -14.50
CA ASN A 94 5.73 -0.26 -15.68
C ASN A 94 5.30 0.41 -16.98
N THR A 95 4.04 0.83 -17.12
CA THR A 95 3.56 1.53 -18.33
C THR A 95 4.24 2.89 -18.52
N THR A 96 4.62 3.57 -17.43
CA THR A 96 5.47 4.77 -17.49
C THR A 96 6.92 4.43 -17.89
N TYR A 97 7.47 3.32 -17.38
CA TYR A 97 8.79 2.84 -17.76
C TYR A 97 8.87 2.41 -19.23
N GLU A 98 7.86 1.72 -19.78
CA GLU A 98 7.83 1.28 -21.19
C GLU A 98 7.91 2.46 -22.17
N ARG A 99 7.54 3.66 -21.73
CA ARG A 99 7.59 4.89 -22.54
C ARG A 99 8.83 5.74 -22.32
N THR A 100 9.31 5.81 -21.09
CA THR A 100 10.41 6.70 -20.69
C THR A 100 11.75 5.99 -20.61
N HIS A 101 11.75 4.65 -20.59
CA HIS A 101 12.90 3.78 -20.35
C HIS A 101 13.71 4.12 -19.09
N SER A 102 13.09 4.85 -18.14
CA SER A 102 13.68 5.20 -16.86
C SER A 102 12.68 5.00 -15.73
N ARG A 103 13.19 4.64 -14.57
CA ARG A 103 12.40 4.46 -13.34
C ARG A 103 12.37 5.73 -12.47
N THR A 104 13.13 6.76 -12.85
CA THR A 104 13.26 7.99 -12.06
C THR A 104 11.98 8.84 -12.14
N MET A 105 11.35 9.12 -11.00
CA MET A 105 10.09 9.87 -10.91
C MET A 105 10.12 11.23 -11.60
N MET A 106 11.22 11.97 -11.42
CA MET A 106 11.32 13.35 -11.91
C MET A 106 11.34 13.45 -13.44
N LEU A 107 11.71 12.38 -14.15
CA LEU A 107 11.68 12.35 -15.61
C LEU A 107 10.26 12.15 -16.15
N ALA A 108 9.36 11.52 -15.40
CA ALA A 108 7.98 11.24 -15.80
C ALA A 108 6.98 12.25 -15.21
N ARG A 109 7.35 13.54 -15.14
CA ARG A 109 6.54 14.61 -14.52
C ARG A 109 5.49 15.17 -15.48
N GLY A 110 4.35 15.62 -14.95
CA GLY A 110 3.33 16.34 -15.71
C GLY A 110 2.49 15.48 -16.67
N MET A 111 2.52 14.15 -16.49
CA MET A 111 1.93 13.20 -17.43
C MET A 111 0.41 13.33 -17.58
N GLN A 112 -0.29 13.96 -16.62
CA GLN A 112 -1.73 14.19 -16.68
C GLN A 112 -2.14 15.02 -17.91
N LEU A 113 -1.30 15.95 -18.36
CA LEU A 113 -1.58 16.80 -19.52
C LEU A 113 -1.62 15.99 -20.82
N LEU A 114 -0.80 14.94 -20.92
CA LEU A 114 -0.72 14.09 -22.12
C LEU A 114 -1.68 12.91 -22.05
N LEU A 115 -1.87 12.32 -20.86
CA LEU A 115 -2.53 11.04 -20.69
C LEU A 115 -3.57 11.09 -19.54
N PRO A 116 -4.68 11.84 -19.71
CA PRO A 116 -5.62 12.14 -18.63
C PRO A 116 -6.31 10.89 -18.07
N LEU A 117 -6.67 9.92 -18.91
CA LEU A 117 -7.29 8.67 -18.45
C LEU A 117 -6.33 7.85 -17.57
N THR A 118 -5.04 7.90 -17.87
CA THR A 118 -4.00 7.22 -17.09
C THR A 118 -3.75 7.91 -15.77
N ALA A 119 -3.86 9.24 -15.75
CA ALA A 119 -3.81 10.01 -14.51
C ALA A 119 -5.00 9.66 -13.59
N MET A 120 -6.17 9.31 -14.14
CA MET A 120 -7.28 8.79 -13.34
C MET A 120 -6.93 7.44 -12.69
N TRP A 121 -6.30 6.51 -13.42
CA TRP A 121 -5.81 5.25 -12.84
C TRP A 121 -4.73 5.47 -11.77
N TRP A 122 -3.81 6.40 -12.00
CA TRP A 122 -2.83 6.81 -10.99
C TRP A 122 -3.52 7.42 -9.77
N PHE A 123 -4.54 8.24 -9.96
CA PHE A 123 -5.27 8.87 -8.86
C PHE A 123 -5.99 7.82 -8.02
N THR A 124 -6.77 6.92 -8.63
CA THR A 124 -7.49 5.87 -7.91
C THR A 124 -6.55 4.90 -7.18
N ALA A 125 -5.45 4.50 -7.81
CA ALA A 125 -4.45 3.64 -7.16
C ALA A 125 -3.79 4.34 -5.94
N ASN A 126 -3.48 5.64 -6.05
CA ASN A 126 -2.92 6.40 -4.93
C ASN A 126 -3.94 6.60 -3.80
N LEU A 127 -5.21 6.84 -4.11
CA LEU A 127 -6.28 6.91 -3.11
C LEU A 127 -6.47 5.57 -2.38
N ALA A 128 -6.36 4.45 -3.09
CA ALA A 128 -6.40 3.13 -2.47
C ALA A 128 -5.17 2.90 -1.57
N ASN A 129 -3.99 3.31 -2.02
CA ASN A 129 -2.75 3.14 -1.27
C ASN A 129 -2.68 3.96 0.03
N LEU A 130 -3.23 5.19 0.02
CA LEU A 130 -3.33 6.00 1.24
C LEU A 130 -4.50 5.61 2.16
N ALA A 131 -5.23 4.54 1.84
CA ALA A 131 -6.38 4.06 2.60
C ALA A 131 -7.54 5.08 2.68
N LEU A 132 -8.00 5.60 1.54
CA LEU A 132 -9.18 6.49 1.52
C LEU A 132 -10.46 5.73 1.91
N PRO A 133 -11.36 6.28 2.77
CA PRO A 133 -12.68 5.69 3.00
C PRO A 133 -13.52 5.71 1.70
N PRO A 134 -14.26 4.64 1.36
CA PRO A 134 -14.48 3.37 2.06
C PRO A 134 -13.65 2.18 1.51
N LEU A 135 -12.44 2.41 0.98
CA LEU A 135 -11.66 1.36 0.31
C LEU A 135 -11.13 0.28 1.29
N PRO A 136 -10.96 -0.98 0.82
CA PRO A 136 -10.56 -2.10 1.67
C PRO A 136 -9.25 -1.91 2.47
N ASN A 137 -8.28 -1.16 1.94
CA ASN A 137 -7.05 -0.84 2.67
C ASN A 137 -7.36 -0.18 4.02
N LEU A 138 -8.26 0.82 4.05
CA LEU A 138 -8.64 1.49 5.30
C LEU A 138 -9.28 0.54 6.28
N MET A 139 -10.15 -0.34 5.80
CA MET A 139 -10.82 -1.31 6.65
C MET A 139 -9.79 -2.22 7.36
N GLY A 140 -8.81 -2.74 6.62
CA GLY A 140 -7.74 -3.54 7.19
C GLY A 140 -6.86 -2.75 8.17
N GLU A 141 -6.43 -1.54 7.79
CA GLU A 141 -5.58 -0.70 8.63
C GLU A 141 -6.27 -0.30 9.92
N LEU A 142 -7.53 0.11 9.86
CA LEU A 142 -8.29 0.55 11.03
C LEU A 142 -8.53 -0.61 12.01
N LEU A 143 -8.85 -1.81 11.52
CA LEU A 143 -8.98 -3.01 12.38
C LEU A 143 -7.68 -3.37 13.10
N ILE A 144 -6.53 -3.23 12.42
CA ILE A 144 -5.24 -3.48 13.05
C ILE A 144 -4.92 -2.37 14.06
N ILE A 145 -5.16 -1.10 13.72
CA ILE A 145 -4.92 0.02 14.64
C ILE A 145 -5.76 -0.11 15.91
N THR A 146 -7.03 -0.51 15.81
CA THR A 146 -7.89 -0.72 16.98
C THR A 146 -7.42 -1.91 17.83
N ALA A 147 -7.00 -3.01 17.20
CA ALA A 147 -6.43 -4.16 17.89
C ALA A 147 -5.12 -3.81 18.63
N MET A 148 -4.22 -3.07 17.97
CA MET A 148 -2.96 -2.58 18.55
C MET A 148 -3.21 -1.62 19.72
N PHE A 149 -4.17 -0.70 19.57
CA PHE A 149 -4.55 0.25 20.61
C PHE A 149 -5.06 -0.46 21.87
N ASN A 150 -5.90 -1.48 21.69
CA ASN A 150 -6.37 -2.31 22.80
C ASN A 150 -5.25 -3.11 23.47
N TRP A 151 -4.20 -3.48 22.73
CA TRP A 151 -3.02 -4.16 23.28
C TRP A 151 -2.10 -3.21 24.06
N SER A 152 -1.77 -2.03 23.50
CA SER A 152 -1.19 -0.93 24.26
C SER A 152 -1.50 0.43 23.63
N PRO A 153 -2.01 1.42 24.41
CA PRO A 153 -2.41 2.73 23.88
C PRO A 153 -1.30 3.51 23.19
N TRP A 154 -0.04 3.33 23.61
CA TRP A 154 1.14 3.99 23.03
C TRP A 154 1.35 3.65 21.55
N THR A 155 0.84 2.51 21.08
CA THR A 155 0.95 2.10 19.68
C THR A 155 0.20 3.04 18.74
N LEU A 156 -0.81 3.78 19.23
CA LEU A 156 -1.57 4.74 18.42
C LEU A 156 -0.68 5.87 17.89
N ILE A 157 0.33 6.30 18.65
CA ILE A 157 1.28 7.32 18.20
C ILE A 157 2.09 6.77 17.02
N MET A 158 2.54 5.52 17.12
CA MET A 158 3.36 4.88 16.07
C MET A 158 2.54 4.58 14.81
N THR A 159 1.35 4.01 14.96
CA THR A 159 0.50 3.67 13.81
C THR A 159 -0.12 4.92 13.19
N GLY A 160 -0.52 5.92 14.00
CA GLY A 160 -1.04 7.20 13.52
C GLY A 160 0.01 8.05 12.79
N THR A 161 1.26 8.06 13.26
CA THR A 161 2.35 8.68 12.49
C THR A 161 2.65 7.91 11.21
N GLY A 162 2.60 6.58 11.26
CA GLY A 162 2.70 5.72 10.08
C GLY A 162 1.68 6.07 9.00
N THR A 163 0.39 6.18 9.34
CA THR A 163 -0.68 6.52 8.38
C THR A 163 -0.56 7.94 7.83
N LEU A 164 -0.08 8.91 8.63
CA LEU A 164 0.22 10.25 8.13
C LEU A 164 1.36 10.22 7.09
N ILE A 165 2.40 9.43 7.35
CA ILE A 165 3.52 9.25 6.40
C ILE A 165 3.04 8.52 5.14
N THR A 166 2.14 7.54 5.25
CA THR A 166 1.59 6.82 4.08
C THR A 166 0.79 7.74 3.16
N ALA A 167 -0.03 8.62 3.73
CA ALA A 167 -0.70 9.66 2.98
C ALA A 167 0.30 10.61 2.29
N ALA A 168 1.34 11.04 3.01
CA ALA A 168 2.34 11.96 2.50
C ALA A 168 3.12 11.38 1.30
N TYR A 169 3.65 10.14 1.38
CA TYR A 169 4.39 9.57 0.26
C TYR A 169 3.50 9.18 -0.92
N SER A 170 2.25 8.79 -0.69
CA SER A 170 1.31 8.44 -1.78
C SER A 170 0.92 9.69 -2.57
N LEU A 171 0.60 10.79 -1.87
CA LEU A 171 0.36 12.07 -2.53
C LEU A 171 1.63 12.59 -3.21
N TYR A 172 2.80 12.42 -2.61
CA TYR A 172 4.07 12.78 -3.23
C TYR A 172 4.30 12.04 -4.56
N LEU A 173 4.07 10.72 -4.59
CA LEU A 173 4.18 9.91 -5.81
C LEU A 173 3.25 10.43 -6.92
N PHE A 174 1.98 10.70 -6.60
CA PHE A 174 1.02 11.22 -7.55
C PHE A 174 1.41 12.62 -8.06
N LEU A 175 1.74 13.54 -7.15
CA LEU A 175 2.06 14.93 -7.50
C LEU A 175 3.34 15.03 -8.33
N LYS A 176 4.37 14.22 -8.03
CA LYS A 176 5.64 14.25 -8.78
C LYS A 176 5.55 13.66 -10.17
N THR A 177 4.69 12.65 -10.37
CA THR A 177 4.53 11.99 -11.68
C THR A 177 3.45 12.68 -12.52
N GLN A 178 2.26 12.91 -11.97
CA GLN A 178 1.11 13.35 -12.78
C GLN A 178 1.03 14.86 -12.93
N ARG A 179 1.43 15.64 -11.90
CA ARG A 179 1.26 17.10 -11.89
C ARG A 179 2.53 17.88 -12.21
N GLY A 180 2.33 19.13 -12.60
CA GLY A 180 3.38 20.09 -12.92
C GLY A 180 3.65 20.20 -14.42
N THR A 181 4.72 20.90 -14.76
CA THR A 181 5.13 21.13 -16.14
C THR A 181 5.75 19.88 -16.74
N LEU A 182 5.36 19.58 -17.98
CA LEU A 182 5.97 18.52 -18.79
C LEU A 182 7.45 18.84 -19.07
N PRO A 183 8.39 17.93 -18.78
CA PRO A 183 9.78 18.09 -19.15
C PRO A 183 9.97 18.16 -20.67
N ALA A 184 10.86 19.04 -21.14
CA ALA A 184 11.11 19.27 -22.57
C ALA A 184 11.67 18.04 -23.33
N HIS A 185 12.28 17.08 -22.62
CA HIS A 185 12.80 15.85 -23.24
C HIS A 185 11.69 14.85 -23.61
N ILE A 186 10.47 15.04 -23.08
CA ILE A 186 9.32 14.21 -23.40
C ILE A 186 8.71 14.73 -24.69
N ILE A 187 9.04 14.10 -25.81
CA ILE A 187 8.52 14.45 -27.14
C ILE A 187 7.82 13.22 -27.72
N ASN A 188 6.60 13.40 -28.23
CA ASN A 188 5.82 12.35 -28.91
C ASN A 188 5.64 11.04 -28.11
N LEU A 189 5.19 11.14 -26.86
CA LEU A 189 4.80 9.95 -26.10
C LEU A 189 3.64 9.22 -26.78
N GLN A 190 3.77 7.91 -26.90
CA GLN A 190 2.69 7.06 -27.40
C GLN A 190 1.51 7.05 -26.42
N PRO A 191 0.26 7.11 -26.92
CA PRO A 191 -0.93 7.00 -26.09
C PRO A 191 -1.00 5.63 -25.40
N TYR A 192 -1.86 5.50 -24.40
CA TYR A 192 -2.08 4.21 -23.75
C TYR A 192 -2.83 3.23 -24.65
N HIS A 193 -2.38 1.98 -24.64
CA HIS A 193 -3.01 0.90 -25.39
C HIS A 193 -4.20 0.35 -24.61
N THR A 194 -5.14 -0.28 -25.33
CA THR A 194 -6.31 -0.96 -24.74
C THR A 194 -5.90 -2.02 -23.72
N ARG A 195 -4.80 -2.74 -23.97
CA ARG A 195 -4.21 -3.71 -23.03
C ARG A 195 -3.88 -3.09 -21.67
N GLU A 196 -3.32 -1.89 -21.66
CA GLU A 196 -2.90 -1.21 -20.44
C GLU A 196 -4.12 -0.76 -19.63
N HIS A 197 -5.15 -0.23 -20.30
CA HIS A 197 -6.41 0.13 -19.65
C HIS A 197 -7.16 -1.09 -19.11
N LEU A 198 -7.21 -2.18 -19.88
CA LEU A 198 -7.79 -3.44 -19.43
C LEU A 198 -7.07 -3.96 -18.18
N LEU A 199 -5.73 -3.90 -18.18
CA LEU A 199 -4.94 -4.32 -17.03
C LEU A 199 -5.27 -3.49 -15.78
N MET A 200 -5.42 -2.17 -15.89
CA MET A 200 -5.81 -1.33 -14.75
C MET A 200 -7.24 -1.62 -14.30
N ALA A 201 -8.17 -1.82 -15.23
CA ALA A 201 -9.55 -2.17 -14.92
C ALA A 201 -9.64 -3.51 -14.18
N LEU A 202 -8.86 -4.52 -14.59
CA LEU A 202 -8.83 -5.83 -13.93
C LEU A 202 -8.26 -5.80 -12.50
N HIS A 203 -7.44 -4.79 -12.16
CA HIS A 203 -7.03 -4.56 -10.78
C HIS A 203 -8.08 -3.78 -9.98
N PHE A 204 -8.64 -2.74 -10.59
CA PHE A 204 -9.56 -1.82 -9.93
C PHE A 204 -10.94 -2.45 -9.66
N LEU A 205 -11.49 -3.23 -10.59
CA LEU A 205 -12.81 -3.85 -10.46
C LEU A 205 -12.90 -4.76 -9.22
N PRO A 206 -11.96 -5.67 -8.94
CA PRO A 206 -11.96 -6.46 -7.70
C PRO A 206 -11.94 -5.59 -6.44
N ILE A 207 -11.15 -4.52 -6.41
CA ILE A 207 -11.09 -3.60 -5.26
C ILE A 207 -12.48 -2.98 -5.00
N MET A 208 -13.16 -2.54 -6.07
CA MET A 208 -14.52 -1.98 -5.97
C MET A 208 -15.56 -3.03 -5.58
N LEU A 209 -15.44 -4.27 -6.07
CA LEU A 209 -16.36 -5.34 -5.68
C LEU A 209 -16.19 -5.72 -4.21
N LEU A 210 -14.95 -5.82 -3.72
CA LEU A 210 -14.66 -6.10 -2.31
C LEU A 210 -15.17 -5.00 -1.38
N MET A 211 -15.21 -3.75 -1.84
CA MET A 211 -15.84 -2.65 -1.11
C MET A 211 -17.36 -2.86 -0.92
N THR A 212 -18.05 -3.46 -1.90
CA THR A 212 -19.50 -3.69 -1.82
C THR A 212 -19.88 -4.91 -0.97
N LYS A 213 -18.99 -5.91 -0.88
CA LYS A 213 -19.17 -7.11 -0.05
C LYS A 213 -17.91 -7.41 0.79
N PRO A 214 -17.62 -6.61 1.82
CA PRO A 214 -16.44 -6.80 2.66
C PRO A 214 -16.48 -8.11 3.47
N GLU A 215 -17.68 -8.67 3.67
CA GLU A 215 -17.92 -9.97 4.31
C GLU A 215 -17.10 -11.12 3.72
N LEU A 216 -16.74 -11.05 2.43
CA LEU A 216 -15.90 -12.07 1.78
C LEU A 216 -14.47 -12.13 2.34
N MET A 217 -13.99 -11.04 2.93
CA MET A 217 -12.66 -10.96 3.56
C MET A 217 -12.74 -11.00 5.09
N TRP A 218 -13.93 -10.77 5.65
CA TRP A 218 -14.17 -10.91 7.08
C TRP A 218 -14.31 -12.39 7.42
N GLY A 219 -13.21 -13.00 7.83
CA GLY A 219 -13.24 -14.39 8.30
C GLY A 219 -11.89 -14.85 8.78
N TRP A 220 -11.72 -14.81 10.10
CA TRP A 220 -10.81 -15.65 10.87
C TRP A 220 -11.45 -15.97 12.21
#